data_AF-A0A357B1J4-F1
#
_entry.id   AF-A0A357B1J4-F1
#
_cell.length_a   1.000
_cell.length_b   1.000
_cell.length_c   1.000
_cell.angle_alpha   90.00
_cell.angle_beta   90.00
_cell.angle_gamma   90.00
#
_symmetry.space_group_name_H-M   'P 1'
#
loop_
_entity.id
_entity.type
_entity.pdbx_description
1 polymer ?
#
loop_
_entity_poly.entity_id
_entity_poly.type
_entity_poly.pdbx_seq_one_letter_code
_entity_poly.pdbx_strand_id
1 'polypeptide(L)'
;ILGADGAGPYITHATMGKIVDAGIVDASNMGAAMAPAAHDTLSAHFADTGRAPHYYDAIVTGDLGVLGQDIVRDLFMDDGVELGPRYMDCGVLVYDIEAQDVHAGGSGCGCSASVLSGHLLRGMRNGVWKKILFAGTGALMSPTMTLQGESIPGICHAVAIESERC
;
A
#
# COMPACT_ATOMS: atom_id res chain seq x y z
N ILE A 1 18.08 2.74 9.85
CA ILE A 1 17.93 3.37 11.18
C ILE A 1 17.31 4.73 10.94
N LEU A 2 16.20 5.05 11.63
CA LEU A 2 15.56 6.36 11.57
C LEU A 2 16.28 7.32 12.52
N GLY A 3 16.49 8.57 12.12
CA GLY A 3 17.13 9.61 12.92
C GLY A 3 16.54 10.99 12.64
N ALA A 4 16.72 11.92 13.57
CA ALA A 4 16.26 13.31 13.41
C ALA A 4 17.05 14.06 12.32
N ASP A 5 18.31 13.66 12.11
CA ASP A 5 19.24 14.29 11.17
C ASP A 5 19.84 13.27 10.20
N GLY A 6 20.14 13.73 8.99
CA GLY A 6 20.74 12.93 7.93
C GLY A 6 20.50 13.52 6.53
N ALA A 7 21.15 12.91 5.53
CA ALA A 7 21.02 13.29 4.12
C ALA A 7 19.73 12.80 3.45
N GLY A 8 18.78 12.25 4.23
CA GLY A 8 17.54 11.68 3.72
C GLY A 8 17.69 10.24 3.20
N PRO A 9 16.60 9.67 2.63
CA PRO A 9 15.31 10.32 2.43
C PRO A 9 14.58 10.64 3.74
N TYR A 10 13.62 11.57 3.69
CA TYR A 10 12.91 12.13 4.84
C TYR A 10 11.49 11.57 4.91
N ILE A 11 11.04 11.16 6.10
CA ILE A 11 9.62 10.93 6.34
C ILE A 11 8.97 12.30 6.61
N THR A 12 8.06 12.74 5.74
CA THR A 12 7.41 14.06 5.88
C THR A 12 6.04 13.95 6.55
N HIS A 13 5.32 12.85 6.32
CA HIS A 13 4.00 12.61 6.88
C HIS A 13 3.82 11.12 7.20
N ALA A 14 2.98 10.85 8.19
CA ALA A 14 2.45 9.53 8.46
C ALA A 14 0.93 9.62 8.63
N THR A 15 0.20 8.70 8.01
CA THR A 15 -1.25 8.56 8.14
C THR A 15 -1.53 7.21 8.78
N MET A 16 -1.98 7.26 10.03
CA MET A 16 -2.39 6.08 10.77
C MET A 16 -3.83 5.74 10.39
N GLY A 17 -4.00 4.71 9.55
CA GLY A 17 -5.35 4.25 9.22
C GLY A 17 -6.08 3.57 10.38
N LYS A 18 -7.34 3.28 10.10
CA LYS A 18 -8.31 2.64 11.00
C LYS A 18 -8.72 1.28 10.43
N ILE A 19 -9.37 0.49 11.26
CA ILE A 19 -9.96 -0.79 10.84
C ILE A 19 -11.12 -0.51 9.89
N VAL A 20 -11.14 -1.20 8.76
CA VAL A 20 -12.24 -1.19 7.78
C VAL A 20 -12.65 -2.63 7.51
N ASP A 21 -13.93 -2.93 7.64
CA ASP A 21 -14.49 -4.26 7.37
C ASP A 21 -15.61 -4.14 6.32
N ALA A 22 -15.38 -4.75 5.16
CA ALA A 22 -16.34 -4.77 4.04
C ALA A 22 -17.14 -6.08 3.96
N GLY A 23 -17.08 -6.94 4.99
CA GLY A 23 -17.85 -8.18 5.06
C GLY A 23 -17.25 -9.33 4.26
N ILE A 24 -15.97 -9.26 3.87
CA ILE A 24 -15.28 -10.34 3.15
C ILE A 24 -14.97 -11.49 4.11
N VAL A 25 -15.53 -12.67 3.85
CA VAL A 25 -15.32 -13.88 4.68
C VAL A 25 -14.38 -14.90 4.05
N ASP A 26 -14.08 -14.77 2.74
CA ASP A 26 -13.23 -15.70 2.02
C ASP A 26 -11.75 -15.47 2.35
N ALA A 27 -11.17 -16.42 3.09
CA ALA A 27 -9.76 -16.38 3.47
C ALA A 27 -8.79 -16.48 2.28
N SER A 28 -9.25 -16.86 1.10
CA SER A 28 -8.45 -16.88 -0.13
C SER A 28 -8.48 -15.54 -0.89
N ASN A 29 -9.29 -14.58 -0.44
CA ASN A 29 -9.50 -13.29 -1.09
C ASN A 29 -9.08 -12.10 -0.22
N MET A 30 -7.83 -12.15 0.27
CA MET A 30 -7.27 -11.10 1.14
C MET A 30 -7.15 -9.74 0.45
N GLY A 31 -6.89 -9.72 -0.87
CA GLY A 31 -6.83 -8.48 -1.64
C GLY A 31 -8.14 -7.69 -1.55
N ALA A 32 -9.29 -8.36 -1.68
CA ALA A 32 -10.59 -7.72 -1.51
C ALA A 32 -10.87 -7.29 -0.07
N ALA A 33 -10.42 -8.07 0.93
CA ALA A 33 -10.59 -7.72 2.34
C ALA A 33 -9.80 -6.46 2.74
N MET A 34 -8.60 -6.28 2.19
CA MET A 34 -7.70 -5.17 2.56
C MET A 34 -7.88 -3.90 1.71
N ALA A 35 -8.32 -4.03 0.46
CA ALA A 35 -8.45 -2.89 -0.46
C ALA A 35 -9.27 -1.71 0.10
N PRO A 36 -10.42 -1.93 0.80
CA PRO A 36 -11.16 -0.82 1.43
C PRO A 36 -10.36 -0.04 2.47
N ALA A 37 -9.50 -0.72 3.25
CA ALA A 37 -8.65 -0.05 4.23
C ALA A 37 -7.54 0.78 3.56
N ALA A 38 -7.00 0.29 2.45
CA ALA A 38 -6.02 1.02 1.64
C ALA A 38 -6.63 2.28 1.02
N HIS A 39 -7.82 2.14 0.41
CA HIS A 39 -8.60 3.27 -0.11
C HIS A 39 -8.88 4.31 0.97
N ASP A 40 -9.42 3.91 2.12
CA ASP A 40 -9.73 4.81 3.23
C ASP A 40 -8.48 5.58 3.74
N THR A 41 -7.35 4.88 3.92
CA THR A 41 -6.11 5.49 4.40
C THR A 41 -5.51 6.46 3.38
N LEU A 42 -5.50 6.09 2.10
CA LEU A 42 -4.99 6.94 1.03
C LEU A 42 -5.88 8.18 0.82
N SER A 43 -7.20 8.02 0.84
CA SER A 43 -8.17 9.11 0.76
C SER A 43 -8.02 10.09 1.92
N ALA A 44 -7.89 9.58 3.15
CA ALA A 44 -7.62 10.40 4.33
C ALA A 44 -6.29 11.14 4.18
N HIS A 45 -5.23 10.46 3.72
CA HIS A 45 -3.94 11.09 3.48
C HIS A 45 -4.01 12.27 2.50
N PHE A 46 -4.69 12.09 1.36
CA PHE A 46 -4.85 13.15 0.37
C PHE A 46 -5.67 14.33 0.90
N ALA A 47 -6.75 14.05 1.63
CA ALA A 47 -7.59 15.07 2.24
C ALA A 47 -6.81 15.87 3.32
N ASP A 48 -6.15 15.18 4.24
CA ASP A 48 -5.46 15.80 5.39
C ASP A 48 -4.24 16.63 4.98
N THR A 49 -3.52 16.20 3.94
CA THR A 49 -2.32 16.89 3.46
C THR A 49 -2.61 17.90 2.35
N GLY A 50 -3.82 17.89 1.77
CA GLY A 50 -4.17 18.65 0.57
C GLY A 50 -3.38 18.23 -0.68
N ARG A 51 -2.74 17.05 -0.66
CA ARG A 51 -1.93 16.54 -1.76
C ARG A 51 -2.80 15.69 -2.69
N ALA A 52 -2.72 15.96 -3.98
CA ALA A 52 -3.34 15.09 -4.99
C ALA A 52 -2.43 13.89 -5.31
N PRO A 53 -2.96 12.79 -5.89
CA PRO A 53 -2.14 11.64 -6.27
C PRO A 53 -0.91 11.99 -7.13
N HIS A 54 -1.04 12.96 -8.04
CA HIS A 54 0.04 13.40 -8.92
C HIS A 54 1.18 14.15 -8.21
N TYR A 55 1.02 14.51 -6.93
CA TYR A 55 2.10 15.02 -6.10
C TYR A 55 3.22 13.98 -5.90
N TYR A 56 2.84 12.69 -5.86
CA TYR A 56 3.75 11.58 -5.65
C TYR A 56 4.24 10.99 -6.97
N ASP A 57 5.53 10.68 -7.06
CA ASP A 57 6.08 9.97 -8.20
C ASP A 57 5.66 8.49 -8.17
N ALA A 58 5.42 7.94 -6.98
CA ALA A 58 4.89 6.59 -6.76
C ALA A 58 3.97 6.54 -5.52
N ILE A 59 2.85 5.83 -5.64
CA ILE A 59 1.99 5.45 -4.51
C ILE A 59 2.03 3.93 -4.45
N VAL A 60 2.52 3.35 -3.36
CA VAL A 60 2.83 1.92 -3.30
C VAL A 60 2.12 1.26 -2.12
N THR A 61 1.26 0.28 -2.39
CA THR A 61 0.64 -0.55 -1.34
C THR A 61 1.48 -1.77 -0.98
N GLY A 62 1.19 -2.35 0.19
CA GLY A 62 2.02 -3.36 0.83
C GLY A 62 1.92 -4.76 0.20
N ASP A 63 0.72 -5.28 0.02
CA ASP A 63 0.52 -6.67 -0.43
C ASP A 63 -0.92 -6.97 -0.85
N LEU A 64 -1.53 -6.05 -1.59
CA LEU A 64 -2.87 -6.25 -2.13
C LEU A 64 -2.90 -7.26 -3.29
N GLY A 65 -1.75 -7.45 -3.95
CA GLY A 65 -1.65 -8.25 -5.16
C GLY A 65 -2.42 -7.64 -6.34
N VAL A 66 -2.50 -8.38 -7.45
CA VAL A 66 -3.15 -7.93 -8.69
C VAL A 66 -4.63 -7.60 -8.46
N LEU A 67 -5.35 -8.45 -7.74
CA LEU A 67 -6.78 -8.24 -7.49
C LEU A 67 -7.03 -7.03 -6.57
N GLY A 68 -6.31 -6.95 -5.45
CA GLY A 68 -6.56 -5.88 -4.48
C GLY A 68 -6.12 -4.50 -5.01
N GLN A 69 -5.05 -4.42 -5.81
CA GLN A 69 -4.68 -3.15 -6.46
C GLN A 69 -5.76 -2.68 -7.44
N ASP A 70 -6.40 -3.59 -8.19
CA ASP A 70 -7.44 -3.23 -9.14
C ASP A 70 -8.69 -2.74 -8.41
N ILE A 71 -9.06 -3.39 -7.30
CA ILE A 71 -10.17 -2.92 -6.44
C ILE A 71 -9.88 -1.52 -5.88
N VAL A 72 -8.66 -1.23 -5.43
CA VAL A 72 -8.31 0.13 -4.97
C VAL A 72 -8.44 1.15 -6.10
N ARG A 73 -8.01 0.81 -7.32
CA ARG A 73 -8.18 1.69 -8.48
C ARG A 73 -9.65 1.97 -8.74
N ASP A 74 -10.49 0.95 -8.74
CA ASP A 74 -11.93 1.09 -8.98
C ASP A 74 -12.59 1.97 -7.90
N LEU A 75 -12.27 1.76 -6.62
CA LEU A 75 -12.78 2.59 -5.52
C LEU A 75 -12.39 4.07 -5.67
N PHE A 76 -11.17 4.36 -6.08
CA PHE A 76 -10.74 5.74 -6.34
C PHE A 76 -11.39 6.32 -7.61
N MET A 77 -11.59 5.51 -8.64
CA MET A 77 -12.30 5.92 -9.85
C MET A 77 -13.76 6.27 -9.56
N ASP A 78 -14.44 5.51 -8.70
CA ASP A 78 -15.80 5.80 -8.23
C ASP A 78 -15.88 7.14 -7.49
N ASP A 79 -14.82 7.52 -6.77
CA ASP A 79 -14.67 8.84 -6.13
C ASP A 79 -14.25 9.95 -7.11
N GLY A 80 -14.05 9.64 -8.39
CA GLY A 80 -13.60 10.59 -9.41
C GLY A 80 -12.11 10.96 -9.32
N VAL A 81 -11.30 10.14 -8.64
CA VAL A 81 -9.87 10.34 -8.43
C VAL A 81 -9.08 9.32 -9.24
N GLU A 82 -8.34 9.79 -10.25
CA GLU A 82 -7.47 8.92 -11.02
C GLU A 82 -6.11 8.76 -10.34
N LEU A 83 -5.81 7.54 -9.86
CA LEU A 83 -4.48 7.21 -9.35
C LEU A 83 -3.44 7.13 -10.48
N GLY A 84 -3.83 6.63 -11.65
CA GLY A 84 -2.97 6.52 -12.83
C GLY A 84 -1.81 5.52 -12.67
N PRO A 85 -0.76 5.62 -13.51
CA PRO A 85 0.32 4.63 -13.58
C PRO A 85 1.30 4.66 -12.41
N ARG A 86 1.20 5.67 -11.53
CA ARG A 86 2.07 5.81 -10.34
C ARG A 86 1.65 4.91 -9.18
N TYR A 87 0.42 4.38 -9.22
CA TYR A 87 -0.05 3.44 -8.21
C TYR A 87 0.47 2.04 -8.51
N MET A 88 1.09 1.40 -7.53
CA MET A 88 1.74 0.09 -7.63
C MET A 88 1.53 -0.69 -6.33
N ASP A 89 1.74 -2.00 -6.36
CA ASP A 89 1.69 -2.86 -5.17
C ASP A 89 2.99 -3.66 -5.01
N CYS A 90 3.51 -3.77 -3.79
CA CYS A 90 4.75 -4.51 -3.56
C CYS A 90 4.61 -6.01 -3.88
N GLY A 91 3.42 -6.59 -3.68
CA GLY A 91 3.13 -7.97 -4.04
C GLY A 91 3.25 -8.22 -5.54
N VAL A 92 2.95 -7.21 -6.35
CA VAL A 92 3.12 -7.23 -7.80
C VAL A 92 4.57 -6.96 -8.22
N LEU A 93 5.27 -6.05 -7.53
CA LEU A 93 6.64 -5.65 -7.87
C LEU A 93 7.72 -6.69 -7.51
N VAL A 94 7.46 -7.55 -6.52
CA VAL A 94 8.49 -8.46 -5.98
C VAL A 94 8.74 -9.69 -6.86
N TYR A 95 7.80 -10.03 -7.74
CA TYR A 95 7.87 -11.20 -8.62
C TYR A 95 7.63 -10.81 -10.08
N ASP A 96 8.12 -11.65 -10.98
CA ASP A 96 7.66 -11.66 -12.37
C ASP A 96 6.40 -12.53 -12.46
N ILE A 97 5.23 -11.89 -12.50
CA ILE A 97 3.92 -12.58 -12.46
C ILE A 97 3.70 -13.46 -13.70
N GLU A 98 4.29 -13.11 -14.85
CA GLU A 98 4.13 -13.90 -16.07
C GLU A 98 5.05 -15.13 -16.06
N ALA A 99 6.27 -14.98 -15.54
CA ALA A 99 7.27 -16.06 -15.54
C ALA A 99 7.23 -16.97 -14.30
N GLN A 100 6.68 -16.50 -13.17
CA GLN A 100 6.67 -17.21 -11.89
C GLN A 100 5.23 -17.52 -11.46
N ASP A 101 4.99 -18.77 -11.04
CA ASP A 101 3.67 -19.18 -10.51
C ASP A 101 3.46 -18.63 -9.09
N VAL A 102 3.05 -17.37 -9.01
CA VAL A 102 2.84 -16.62 -7.76
C VAL A 102 1.40 -16.15 -7.57
N HIS A 103 0.48 -16.71 -8.37
CA HIS A 103 -0.95 -16.39 -8.33
C HIS A 103 -1.20 -14.86 -8.43
N ALA A 104 -1.73 -14.22 -7.38
CA ALA A 104 -2.04 -12.80 -7.35
C ALA A 104 -0.84 -11.91 -6.93
N GLY A 105 0.31 -12.51 -6.57
CA GLY A 105 1.52 -11.79 -6.14
C GLY A 105 2.00 -12.17 -4.75
N GLY A 106 3.01 -11.45 -4.26
CA GLY A 106 3.59 -11.62 -2.92
C GLY A 106 2.73 -11.05 -1.80
N SER A 107 2.82 -11.65 -0.61
CA SER A 107 2.10 -11.20 0.59
C SER A 107 2.92 -11.34 1.86
N GLY A 108 2.47 -10.65 2.92
CA GLY A 108 3.03 -10.72 4.26
C GLY A 108 4.03 -9.59 4.55
N CYS A 109 4.40 -9.46 5.81
CA CYS A 109 5.25 -8.37 6.29
C CYS A 109 6.63 -8.31 5.60
N GLY A 110 7.13 -9.45 5.13
CA GLY A 110 8.37 -9.53 4.36
C GLY A 110 8.27 -8.94 2.96
N CYS A 111 7.09 -8.96 2.32
CA CYS A 111 6.88 -8.44 0.97
C CYS A 111 7.12 -6.93 0.94
N SER A 112 6.31 -6.19 1.69
CA SER A 112 6.36 -4.73 1.76
C SER A 112 7.71 -4.21 2.29
N ALA A 113 8.27 -4.87 3.32
CA ALA A 113 9.58 -4.51 3.88
C ALA A 113 10.74 -4.72 2.87
N SER A 114 10.72 -5.82 2.12
CA SER A 114 11.77 -6.14 1.14
C SER A 114 11.71 -5.20 -0.05
N VAL A 115 10.52 -4.91 -0.58
CA VAL A 115 10.35 -4.00 -1.71
C VAL A 115 10.70 -2.57 -1.32
N LEU A 116 10.24 -2.09 -0.16
CA LEU A 116 10.62 -0.76 0.34
C LEU A 116 12.13 -0.62 0.46
N SER A 117 12.78 -1.57 1.15
CA SER A 117 14.20 -1.47 1.50
C SER A 117 15.13 -1.74 0.32
N GLY A 118 14.79 -2.73 -0.51
CA GLY A 118 15.63 -3.21 -1.61
C GLY A 118 15.43 -2.47 -2.93
N HIS A 119 14.20 -2.04 -3.20
CA HIS A 119 13.81 -1.46 -4.49
C HIS A 119 13.50 0.04 -4.37
N LEU A 120 12.51 0.42 -3.56
CA LEU A 120 12.01 1.81 -3.52
C LEU A 120 13.04 2.79 -2.96
N LEU A 121 13.56 2.54 -1.75
CA LEU A 121 14.56 3.43 -1.12
C LEU A 121 15.86 3.48 -1.92
N ARG A 122 16.24 2.38 -2.56
CA ARG A 122 17.37 2.34 -3.50
C ARG A 122 17.09 3.18 -4.74
N GLY A 123 15.89 3.08 -5.30
CA GLY A 123 15.45 3.90 -6.44
C GLY A 123 15.45 5.39 -6.10
N MET A 124 14.97 5.76 -4.91
CA MET A 124 15.04 7.16 -4.44
C MET A 124 16.47 7.67 -4.34
N ARG A 125 17.38 6.88 -3.77
CA ARG A 125 18.81 7.24 -3.70
C ARG A 125 19.44 7.40 -5.10
N ASN A 126 18.95 6.67 -6.08
CA ASN A 126 19.39 6.75 -7.47
C ASN A 126 18.66 7.83 -8.28
N GLY A 127 17.74 8.59 -7.67
CA GLY A 127 16.98 9.65 -8.33
C GLY A 127 15.83 9.18 -9.22
N VAL A 128 15.42 7.91 -9.13
CA VAL A 128 14.28 7.35 -9.88
C VAL A 128 12.96 7.94 -9.39
N TRP A 129 12.81 8.05 -8.07
CA TRP A 129 11.68 8.71 -7.42
C TRP A 129 12.19 9.75 -6.44
N LYS A 130 11.49 10.88 -6.34
CA LYS A 130 11.76 11.91 -5.34
C LYS A 130 10.73 11.90 -4.22
N LYS A 131 9.48 11.52 -4.52
CA LYS A 131 8.37 11.52 -3.57
C LYS A 131 7.58 10.24 -3.71
N ILE A 132 7.58 9.42 -2.66
CA ILE A 132 6.79 8.19 -2.62
C ILE A 132 5.82 8.22 -1.45
N LEU A 133 4.61 7.71 -1.66
CA LEU A 133 3.65 7.40 -0.60
C LEU A 133 3.60 5.88 -0.45
N PHE A 134 4.12 5.37 0.66
CA PHE A 134 4.17 3.93 0.93
C PHE A 134 3.11 3.55 1.96
N ALA A 135 2.23 2.62 1.60
CA ALA A 135 1.04 2.26 2.36
C ALA A 135 1.04 0.76 2.69
N GLY A 136 1.43 0.42 3.92
CA GLY A 136 1.44 -0.97 4.40
C GLY A 136 0.03 -1.44 4.76
N THR A 137 -0.40 -2.54 4.14
CA THR A 137 -1.71 -3.18 4.33
C THR A 137 -1.61 -4.40 5.24
N GLY A 138 -2.73 -4.77 5.86
CA GLY A 138 -2.82 -5.99 6.65
C GLY A 138 -4.26 -6.46 6.85
N ALA A 139 -4.44 -7.78 6.84
CA ALA A 139 -5.69 -8.45 7.18
C ALA A 139 -5.65 -8.91 8.65
N LEU A 140 -6.65 -8.54 9.44
CA LEU A 140 -6.76 -8.86 10.85
C LEU A 140 -7.61 -10.13 11.03
N MET A 141 -6.98 -11.30 10.86
CA MET A 141 -7.68 -12.58 10.92
C MET A 141 -7.01 -13.60 11.84
N SER A 142 -7.76 -14.66 12.18
CA SER A 142 -7.23 -15.85 12.84
C SER A 142 -7.93 -17.11 12.29
N PRO A 143 -7.32 -18.31 12.44
CA PRO A 143 -7.96 -19.55 12.03
C PRO A 143 -9.35 -19.74 12.64
N THR A 144 -9.53 -19.33 13.91
CA THR A 144 -10.81 -19.43 14.61
C THR A 144 -11.89 -18.56 13.96
N MET A 145 -11.60 -17.29 13.69
CA MET A 145 -12.53 -16.36 13.04
C MET A 145 -12.99 -16.90 11.67
N THR A 146 -12.04 -17.36 10.86
CA THR A 146 -12.33 -17.94 9.54
C THR A 146 -13.22 -19.17 9.64
N LEU A 147 -12.94 -20.08 10.59
CA LEU A 147 -13.75 -21.29 10.79
C LEU A 147 -15.15 -20.97 11.34
N GLN A 148 -15.32 -19.83 12.01
CA GLN A 148 -16.62 -19.34 12.47
C GLN A 148 -17.39 -18.55 11.41
N GLY A 149 -16.80 -18.34 10.22
CA GLY A 149 -17.42 -17.57 9.15
C GLY A 149 -17.48 -16.07 9.42
N GLU A 150 -16.61 -15.55 10.30
CA GLU A 150 -16.49 -14.10 10.53
C GLU A 150 -15.84 -13.40 9.34
N SER A 151 -16.17 -12.12 9.16
CA SER A 151 -15.51 -11.26 8.19
C SER A 151 -14.06 -10.99 8.57
N ILE A 152 -13.27 -10.55 7.58
CA ILE A 152 -11.84 -10.26 7.69
C ILE A 152 -11.67 -8.73 7.62
N PRO A 153 -11.44 -8.05 8.76
CA PRO A 153 -11.16 -6.63 8.77
C PRO A 153 -9.78 -6.33 8.18
N GLY A 154 -9.69 -5.29 7.37
CA GLY A 154 -8.44 -4.72 6.86
C GLY A 154 -7.96 -3.52 7.69
N ILE A 155 -6.66 -3.27 7.65
CA ILE A 155 -6.05 -2.02 8.13
C ILE A 155 -4.94 -1.59 7.17
N CYS A 156 -4.72 -0.28 7.04
CA CYS A 156 -3.63 0.27 6.26
C CYS A 156 -2.97 1.44 6.99
N HIS A 157 -1.65 1.59 6.87
CA HIS A 157 -0.92 2.74 7.39
C HIS A 157 0.01 3.28 6.32
N ALA A 158 0.04 4.60 6.13
CA ALA A 158 0.83 5.23 5.08
C ALA A 158 1.92 6.14 5.65
N VAL A 159 3.07 6.18 4.95
CA VAL A 159 4.17 7.11 5.21
C VAL A 159 4.59 7.78 3.90
N ALA A 160 4.66 9.12 3.92
CA ALA A 160 5.20 9.90 2.81
C ALA A 160 6.72 10.04 2.99
N ILE A 161 7.48 9.62 1.99
CA ILE A 161 8.94 9.62 1.98
C ILE A 161 9.42 10.50 0.82
N GLU A 162 10.23 11.51 1.13
CA GLU A 162 10.68 12.51 0.17
C GLU A 162 12.20 12.69 0.20
N SER A 163 12.82 12.93 -0.96
CA SER A 163 14.27 13.14 -1.09
C SER A 163 14.73 14.52 -0.61
N GLU A 164 13.82 15.49 -0.48
CA GLU A 164 14.11 16.87 -0.06
C GLU A 164 13.23 17.25 1.14
N ARG A 165 13.73 18.12 2.04
CA ARG A 165 12.92 18.69 3.13
C ARG A 165 12.01 19.78 2.54
N CYS A 166 10.71 19.69 2.82
CA CYS A 166 9.75 20.78 2.55
C CYS A 166 10.03 22.00 3.44
#